data_AF-A0A7C7QH56-F1
#
_entry.id   AF-A0A7C7QH56-F1
#
_cell.length_a   1.000
_cell.length_b   1.000
_cell.length_c   1.000
_cell.angle_alpha   90.00
_cell.angle_beta   90.00
_cell.angle_gamma   90.00
#
_symmetry.space_group_name_H-M   'P 1'
#
loop_
_entity.id
_entity.type
_entity.pdbx_description
1 polymer ?
#
loop_
_entity_poly.entity_id
_entity_poly.type
_entity_poly.pdbx_seq_one_letter_code
_entity_poly.pdbx_strand_id
1 'polypeptide(L)' 'MARVKKVRKERKNQRVSDMFDRIRGAARGNDPIIPLVLEAVKVDATFGEIMGALKGVWGEYRLPTVF' A
#
# COMPACT_ATOMS: atom_id res chain seq x y z
N MET A 1 26.40 -13.54 14.36
CA MET A 1 24.92 -13.52 14.37
C MET A 1 24.35 -12.35 13.53
N ALA A 2 24.72 -12.19 12.25
CA ALA A 2 24.32 -11.02 11.44
C ALA A 2 23.51 -11.34 10.16
N ARG A 3 23.57 -12.58 9.65
CA ARG A 3 22.89 -12.98 8.40
C ARG A 3 21.36 -13.09 8.51
N VAL A 4 20.84 -13.45 9.67
CA VAL A 4 19.39 -13.71 9.85
C VAL A 4 18.58 -12.40 9.91
N LYS A 5 19.14 -11.31 10.45
CA LYS A 5 18.44 -10.01 10.55
C LYS A 5 18.22 -9.37 9.18
N LYS A 6 19.18 -9.51 8.27
CA LYS A 6 19.12 -8.93 6.92
C LYS A 6 18.04 -9.62 6.08
N VAL A 7 18.06 -10.95 6.04
CA VAL A 7 17.06 -11.78 5.33
C VAL A 7 15.65 -11.56 5.88
N ARG A 8 15.49 -11.37 7.20
CA ARG A 8 14.18 -11.12 7.83
C ARG A 8 13.63 -9.73 7.49
N LYS A 9 14.49 -8.72 7.38
CA LYS A 9 14.14 -7.35 6.96
C LYS A 9 13.81 -7.30 5.46
N GLU A 10 14.60 -7.95 4.62
CA GLU A 10 14.37 -8.07 3.17
C GLU A 10 13.09 -8.87 2.86
N ARG A 11 12.83 -9.99 3.55
CA ARG A 11 11.58 -10.76 3.36
C ARG A 11 10.32 -10.01 3.79
N LYS A 12 10.37 -9.22 4.87
CA LYS A 12 9.22 -8.39 5.28
C LYS A 12 8.95 -7.31 4.23
N ASN A 13 10.00 -6.67 3.73
CA ASN A 13 9.88 -5.61 2.73
C ASN A 13 9.30 -6.11 1.39
N GLN A 14 9.65 -7.32 0.94
CA GLN A 14 9.10 -7.85 -0.32
C GLN A 14 7.59 -8.06 -0.24
N ARG A 15 7.09 -8.69 0.85
CA ARG A 15 5.64 -8.93 1.01
C ARG A 15 4.83 -7.65 1.05
N VAL A 16 5.37 -6.63 1.72
CA VAL A 16 4.73 -5.30 1.81
C VAL A 16 4.73 -4.63 0.44
N SER A 17 5.84 -4.72 -0.31
CA SER A 17 5.91 -4.22 -1.69
C SER A 17 4.88 -4.88 -2.60
N ASP A 18 4.82 -6.21 -2.59
CA ASP A 18 3.87 -6.99 -3.42
C ASP A 18 2.41 -6.65 -3.05
N MET A 19 2.13 -6.40 -1.77
CA MET A 19 0.81 -5.97 -1.31
C MET A 19 0.43 -4.59 -1.86
N PHE A 20 1.35 -3.63 -1.83
CA PHE A 20 1.10 -2.31 -2.40
C PHE A 20 0.92 -2.34 -3.92
N ASP A 21 1.61 -3.24 -4.63
CA ASP A 21 1.41 -3.42 -6.07
C ASP A 21 0.02 -4.00 -6.38
N ARG A 22 -0.48 -4.93 -5.55
CA ARG A 22 -1.86 -5.42 -5.65
C ARG A 22 -2.89 -4.32 -5.39
N ILE A 23 -2.67 -3.48 -4.38
CA ILE A 23 -3.55 -2.34 -4.08
C ILE A 23 -3.56 -1.34 -5.25
N ARG A 24 -2.40 -1.03 -5.83
CA ARG A 24 -2.30 -0.15 -7.01
C ARG A 24 -2.99 -0.76 -8.22
N GLY A 25 -2.84 -2.07 -8.45
CA GLY A 25 -3.50 -2.79 -9.53
C GLY A 25 -5.02 -2.72 -9.40
N ALA A 26 -5.53 -3.06 -8.21
CA ALA A 26 -6.96 -2.99 -7.90
C ALA A 26 -7.53 -1.57 -8.03
N ALA A 27 -6.78 -0.55 -7.61
CA ALA A 27 -7.17 0.85 -7.73
C ALA A 27 -7.19 1.35 -9.18
N ARG A 28 -6.35 0.81 -10.07
CA ARG A 28 -6.41 1.12 -11.51
C ARG A 28 -7.61 0.47 -12.20
N GLY A 29 -8.06 -0.67 -11.68
CA GLY A 29 -9.26 -1.36 -12.11
C GLY A 29 -10.49 -0.88 -11.33
N ASN A 30 -11.40 -1.81 -11.10
CA ASN A 30 -12.60 -1.61 -10.28
C ASN A 30 -12.74 -2.73 -9.24
N ASP A 31 -11.61 -3.25 -8.76
CA ASP A 31 -11.60 -4.36 -7.83
C ASP A 31 -11.93 -3.88 -6.40
N PRO A 32 -12.51 -4.75 -5.55
CA PRO A 32 -12.80 -4.40 -4.16
C PRO A 32 -11.53 -4.06 -3.37
N ILE A 33 -11.42 -2.82 -2.90
CA ILE A 33 -10.23 -2.31 -2.19
C ILE A 33 -10.23 -2.70 -0.71
N ILE A 34 -11.39 -2.75 -0.05
CA ILE A 34 -11.51 -3.01 1.39
C ILE A 34 -10.83 -4.33 1.81
N PRO A 35 -11.01 -5.47 1.11
CA PRO A 35 -10.29 -6.70 1.43
C PRO A 35 -8.76 -6.55 1.37
N LEU A 36 -8.23 -5.79 0.41
CA LEU A 36 -6.78 -5.58 0.25
C LEU A 36 -6.20 -4.70 1.36
N VAL A 37 -6.96 -3.71 1.82
CA VAL A 37 -6.59 -2.87 2.96
C VAL A 37 -6.50 -3.69 4.23
N LEU A 38 -7.44 -4.61 4.47
CA LEU A 38 -7.39 -5.52 5.63
C LEU A 38 -6.16 -6.42 5.59
N GLU A 39 -5.81 -6.96 4.42
CA GLU A 39 -4.59 -7.75 4.23
C GLU A 39 -3.31 -6.92 4.44
N ALA A 40 -3.30 -5.65 4.02
CA ALA A 40 -2.20 -4.73 4.26
C ALA A 40 -1.99 -4.46 5.76
N VAL A 41 -3.06 -4.23 6.51
CA VAL A 41 -2.99 -4.03 7.96
C VAL A 41 -2.47 -5.29 8.67
N LYS A 42 -2.86 -6.50 8.22
CA LYS A 42 -2.35 -7.76 8.78
C LYS A 42 -0.83 -7.96 8.58
N VAL A 43 -0.23 -7.29 7.60
CA VAL A 43 1.23 -7.37 7.35
C VAL A 43 2.01 -6.20 7.97
N ASP A 44 1.42 -5.52 8.95
CA ASP A 44 1.97 -4.34 9.62
C ASP A 44 2.13 -3.10 8.71
N ALA A 45 1.37 -3.01 7.60
CA ALA A 45 1.36 -1.78 6.81
C ALA A 45 0.57 -0.68 7.54
N THR A 46 1.07 0.54 7.47
CA THR A 46 0.41 1.70 8.06
C THR A 46 -0.68 2.25 7.16
N PHE A 47 -1.68 2.89 7.76
CA PHE A 47 -2.73 3.58 7.01
C PHE A 47 -2.17 4.65 6.05
N GLY A 48 -1.12 5.37 6.46
CA GLY A 48 -0.46 6.36 5.62
C GLY A 48 0.15 5.78 4.35
N GLU A 49 0.81 4.62 4.43
CA GLU A 49 1.37 3.95 3.26
C GLU A 49 0.28 3.43 2.30
N ILE A 50 -0.81 2.88 2.86
CA ILE A 50 -1.97 2.43 2.09
C ILE A 50 -2.61 3.60 1.33
N MET A 51 -2.87 4.72 2.04
CA MET A 51 -3.42 5.92 1.42
C MET A 51 -2.45 6.52 0.39
N GLY A 52 -1.14 6.48 0.64
CA GLY A 52 -0.12 6.89 -0.33
C GLY A 52 -0.18 6.07 -1.63
N ALA A 53 -0.36 4.75 -1.53
CA ALA A 53 -0.50 3.88 -2.70
C ALA A 53 -1.77 4.20 -3.51
N LEU A 54 -2.90 4.46 -2.84
CA LEU A 54 -4.16 4.83 -3.50
C LEU A 54 -4.09 6.22 -4.16
N LYS A 55 -3.53 7.21 -3.45
CA LYS A 55 -3.30 8.56 -3.97
C LYS A 55 -2.37 8.56 -5.19
N GLY A 56 -1.41 7.64 -5.25
CA GLY A 56 -0.55 7.46 -6.41
C GLY A 56 -1.28 7.01 -7.68
N VAL A 57 -2.49 6.46 -7.56
CA VAL A 57 -3.31 6.02 -8.69
C VAL A 57 -4.45 7.00 -8.99
N TRP A 58 -5.22 7.39 -7.98
CA TRP A 58 -6.39 8.24 -8.15
C TRP A 58 -6.09 9.74 -8.05
N GLY A 59 -4.91 10.10 -7.58
CA GLY A 59 -4.59 11.46 -7.18
C GLY A 59 -5.26 11.84 -5.85
N GLU A 60 -5.28 13.13 -5.57
CA GLU A 60 -5.94 13.70 -4.41
C GLU A 60 -7.05 14.63 -4.89
N TYR A 61 -8.24 14.48 -4.31
CA TYR A 61 -9.30 15.44 -4.52
C TYR A 61 -8.93 16.76 -3.84
N ARG A 62 -8.92 17.85 -4.62
CA ARG A 62 -8.75 19.22 -4.12
C ARG A 62 -10.01 20.00 -4.42
N LEU A 63 -10.56 20.65 -3.40
CA LEU A 63 -11.71 21.55 -3.59
C LEU A 63 -11.32 22.65 -4.59
N PRO A 64 -12.19 22.96 -5.57
CA PRO A 64 -11.93 24.07 -6.48
C PRO A 64 -11.94 25.36 -5.67
N THR A 65 -10.81 26.05 -5.63
CA THR A 65 -10.73 27.40 -5.06
C THR A 65 -11.37 28.35 -6.06
N VAL A 66 -12.69 28.52 -5.95
CA VAL A 66 -13.42 29.59 -6.64
C VAL A 66 -13.14 30.90 -5.91
N PHE A 67 -12.38 31.79 -6.55
CA PHE A 67 -12.22 33.19 -6.17
C PHE A 67 -13.15 34.05 -7.02
#